data_AF-A0A959EGH3-F1
#
_entry.id   AF-A0A959EGH3-F1
#
_cell.length_a   1.000
_cell.length_b   1.000
_cell.length_c   1.000
_cell.angle_alpha   90.00
_cell.angle_beta   90.00
_cell.angle_gamma   90.00
#
_symmetry.space_group_name_H-M   'P 1'
#
loop_
_entity.id
_entity.type
_entity.pdbx_description
1 polymer ?
#
loop_
_entity_poly.entity_id
_entity_poly.type
_entity_poly.pdbx_seq_one_letter_code
_entity_poly.pdbx_strand_id
1 'polypeptide(L)'
;MTAIIWMSLMLSPTVGSAGNTDTGSLALNIQNLETAEGEVHIALYDNEADFMKPEKRIAGLVIPVKSRETRQVTLGNFPFGSYAIAAFHDLNNNGKLDKNTLGIPTEPYAFSNNPKIKWRAPAFQEVCFELR
;
A
#
# COMPACT_ATOMS: atom_id res chain seq x y z
N MET A 1 10.76 -13.74 2.48
CA MET A 1 9.51 -14.23 3.13
C MET A 1 8.40 -13.20 2.86
N THR A 2 7.10 -13.56 2.86
CA THR A 2 6.02 -12.59 2.55
C THR A 2 5.79 -11.62 3.70
N ALA A 3 6.02 -10.32 3.48
CA ALA A 3 5.60 -9.25 4.39
C ALA A 3 4.06 -9.22 4.44
N ILE A 4 3.48 -9.13 5.63
CA ILE A 4 2.03 -9.16 5.83
C ILE A 4 1.60 -7.78 6.32
N ILE A 5 0.81 -7.07 5.50
CA ILE A 5 0.17 -5.80 5.88
C ILE A 5 -1.26 -6.11 6.32
N TRP A 6 -1.56 -5.90 7.60
CA TRP A 6 -2.94 -5.90 8.12
C TRP A 6 -3.42 -4.46 8.24
N MET A 7 -4.56 -4.16 7.62
CA MET A 7 -5.14 -2.83 7.58
C MET A 7 -6.29 -2.73 8.58
N SER A 8 -6.28 -1.73 9.46
CA SER A 8 -7.39 -1.45 10.35
C SER A 8 -7.97 -0.09 9.98
N LEU A 9 -9.25 -0.06 9.63
CA LEU A 9 -9.97 1.16 9.30
C LEU A 9 -10.27 1.93 10.59
N MET A 10 -9.82 3.18 10.69
CA MET A 10 -10.21 4.10 11.76
C MET A 10 -11.01 5.24 11.13
N LEU A 11 -12.34 5.20 11.24
CA LEU A 11 -13.18 6.34 10.85
C LEU A 11 -13.01 7.46 11.88
N SER A 12 -12.55 8.63 11.42
CA SER A 12 -12.65 9.87 12.21
C SER A 12 -13.75 10.73 11.58
N PRO A 13 -14.86 11.02 12.27
CA PRO A 13 -15.90 11.87 11.70
C PRO A 13 -15.43 13.32 11.71
N THR A 14 -15.03 13.86 10.56
CA THR A 14 -14.93 15.31 10.36
C THR A 14 -16.26 15.81 9.81
N VAL A 15 -17.04 16.48 10.67
CA VAL A 15 -18.26 17.19 10.25
C VAL A 15 -17.84 18.46 9.53
N GLY A 16 -17.96 18.47 8.21
CA GLY A 16 -17.95 19.69 7.38
C GLY A 16 -19.12 19.59 6.42
N SER A 17 -19.92 20.65 6.26
CA SER A 17 -21.10 20.66 5.39
C SER A 17 -20.86 21.60 4.22
N ALA A 18 -20.87 21.05 3.00
CA ALA A 18 -21.41 21.65 1.76
C ALA A 18 -20.87 20.86 0.55
N GLY A 19 -21.72 20.04 -0.09
CA GLY A 19 -21.36 19.26 -1.28
C GLY A 19 -20.52 18.01 -1.02
N ASN A 20 -20.63 17.42 0.18
CA ASN A 20 -19.74 16.37 0.68
C ASN A 20 -19.65 15.16 -0.23
N THR A 21 -18.51 15.02 -0.91
CA THR A 21 -17.93 13.70 -1.02
C THR A 21 -17.43 13.36 0.38
N ASP A 22 -18.10 12.45 1.08
CA ASP A 22 -17.61 11.98 2.36
C ASP A 22 -16.16 11.48 2.18
N THR A 23 -15.27 11.88 3.08
CA THR A 23 -13.85 11.53 3.01
C THR A 23 -13.43 10.72 4.24
N GLY A 24 -12.50 9.80 4.03
CA GLY A 24 -11.96 8.92 5.06
C GLY A 24 -10.44 8.97 5.12
N SER A 25 -9.90 8.32 6.17
CA SER A 25 -8.46 8.10 6.33
C SER A 25 -8.16 6.60 6.37
N LEU A 26 -7.06 6.22 5.72
CA LEU A 26 -6.54 4.87 5.65
C LEU A 26 -5.41 4.71 6.65
N ALA A 27 -5.61 3.87 7.66
CA ALA A 27 -4.55 3.49 8.60
C ALA A 27 -3.94 2.14 8.19
N LEU A 28 -2.64 2.15 7.96
CA LEU A 28 -1.84 1.03 7.48
C LEU A 28 -0.90 0.57 8.58
N ASN A 29 -0.90 -0.73 8.89
CA ASN A 29 0.10 -1.31 9.78
C ASN A 29 1.15 -2.05 8.95
N ILE A 30 2.36 -1.55 8.97
CA ILE A 30 3.53 -2.13 8.33
C ILE A 30 4.18 -3.06 9.35
N GLN A 31 4.28 -4.34 9.00
CA GLN A 31 4.77 -5.39 9.89
C GLN A 31 5.59 -6.40 9.12
N ASN A 32 6.28 -7.29 9.86
CA ASN A 32 7.04 -8.40 9.30
C ASN A 32 8.13 -7.95 8.31
N LEU A 33 8.82 -6.85 8.62
CA LEU A 33 9.96 -6.38 7.85
C LEU A 33 11.13 -7.37 7.99
N GLU A 34 11.75 -7.72 6.87
CA GLU A 34 12.82 -8.72 6.83
C GLU A 34 14.11 -8.14 7.47
N THR A 35 14.36 -6.86 7.25
CA THR A 35 15.54 -6.12 7.75
C THR A 35 15.13 -4.82 8.46
N ALA A 36 16.05 -4.25 9.24
CA ALA A 36 15.87 -2.98 9.96
C ALA A 36 16.49 -1.78 9.21
N GLU A 37 16.55 -1.86 7.88
CA GLU A 37 17.23 -0.92 6.99
C GLU A 37 16.45 -0.75 5.69
N GLY A 38 16.78 0.27 4.89
CA GLY A 38 16.08 0.57 3.65
C GLY A 38 14.80 1.38 3.85
N GLU A 39 13.91 1.36 2.86
CA GLU A 39 12.70 2.18 2.83
C GLU A 39 11.48 1.34 2.44
N VAL A 40 10.34 1.62 3.07
CA VAL A 40 9.05 1.06 2.63
C VAL A 40 8.34 2.07 1.77
N HIS A 41 8.14 1.71 0.51
CA HIS A 41 7.34 2.47 -0.44
C HIS A 41 5.91 1.96 -0.42
N ILE A 42 4.96 2.88 -0.34
CA ILE A 42 3.52 2.59 -0.37
C ILE A 42 2.89 3.43 -1.47
N ALA A 43 2.10 2.80 -2.33
CA ALA A 43 1.35 3.45 -3.40
C ALA A 43 -0.13 3.08 -3.30
N LEU A 44 -0.99 4.10 -3.42
CA LEU A 44 -2.44 3.98 -3.45
C LEU A 44 -2.95 4.18 -4.89
N TYR A 45 -3.89 3.34 -5.30
CA TYR A 45 -4.55 3.37 -6.60
C TYR A 45 -6.07 3.31 -6.39
N ASP A 46 -6.83 3.97 -7.25
CA ASP A 46 -8.29 4.03 -7.22
C ASP A 46 -8.95 3.31 -8.40
N ASN A 47 -8.16 2.80 -9.35
CA ASN A 47 -8.67 2.12 -10.53
C ASN A 47 -7.74 1.02 -11.05
N GLU A 48 -8.30 0.10 -11.83
CA GLU A 48 -7.60 -1.05 -12.38
C GLU A 48 -6.61 -0.68 -13.50
N ALA A 49 -6.95 0.29 -14.36
CA ALA A 49 -6.13 0.64 -15.51
C ALA A 49 -4.76 1.21 -15.10
N ASP A 50 -4.70 1.87 -13.96
CA ASP A 50 -3.51 2.51 -13.40
C ASP A 50 -2.78 1.64 -12.36
N PHE A 51 -3.38 0.54 -11.94
CA PHE A 51 -2.83 -0.32 -10.91
C PHE A 51 -1.41 -0.83 -11.27
N MET A 52 -0.50 -0.79 -10.30
CA MET A 52 0.92 -1.13 -10.44
C MET A 52 1.75 -0.27 -11.40
N LYS A 53 1.24 0.89 -11.84
CA LYS A 53 2.03 1.89 -12.58
C LYS A 53 2.46 2.99 -11.60
N PRO A 54 3.73 3.04 -11.15
CA PRO A 54 4.15 3.95 -10.08
C PRO A 54 3.82 5.42 -10.36
N GLU A 55 3.88 5.86 -11.62
CA GLU A 55 3.56 7.21 -12.08
C GLU A 55 2.06 7.57 -12.03
N LYS A 56 1.18 6.57 -11.87
CA LYS A 56 -0.28 6.72 -11.84
C LYS A 56 -0.88 6.56 -10.44
N ARG A 57 -0.05 6.39 -9.41
CA ARG A 57 -0.52 6.37 -8.03
C ARG A 57 -1.22 7.69 -7.69
N ILE A 58 -2.33 7.63 -6.98
CA ILE A 58 -3.06 8.83 -6.52
C ILE A 58 -2.48 9.39 -5.22
N ALA A 59 -1.79 8.55 -4.45
CA ALA A 59 -1.04 8.93 -3.26
C ALA A 59 0.07 7.91 -2.99
N GLY A 60 1.04 8.29 -2.15
CA GLY A 60 2.05 7.37 -1.67
C GLY A 60 2.85 7.91 -0.51
N LEU A 61 3.53 7.01 0.19
CA LEU A 61 4.44 7.30 1.28
C LEU A 61 5.76 6.56 1.06
N VAL A 62 6.85 7.17 1.48
CA VAL A 62 8.15 6.52 1.63
C VAL A 62 8.52 6.63 3.10
N ILE A 63 8.79 5.48 3.72
CA ILE A 63 8.99 5.40 5.16
C ILE A 63 10.36 4.77 5.41
N PRO A 64 11.31 5.49 6.01
CA PRO A 64 12.60 4.91 6.35
C PRO A 64 12.42 3.84 7.42
N VAL A 65 13.00 2.66 7.16
CA VAL A 65 13.01 1.55 8.09
C VAL A 65 14.20 1.70 9.03
N LYS A 66 13.91 1.82 10.33
CA LYS A 66 14.93 1.93 11.39
C LYS A 66 14.85 0.80 12.41
N SER A 67 13.77 0.03 12.38
CA SER A 67 13.52 -1.14 13.20
C SER A 67 12.55 -2.07 12.47
N ARG A 68 12.52 -3.35 12.88
CA ARG A 68 11.59 -4.36 12.34
C ARG A 68 10.23 -4.35 13.05
N GLU A 69 10.01 -3.38 13.93
CA GLU A 69 8.80 -3.27 14.73
C GLU A 69 7.60 -2.85 13.88
N THR A 70 6.41 -3.15 14.38
CA THR A 70 5.17 -2.72 13.75
C THR A 70 5.10 -1.20 13.73
N ARG A 71 4.80 -0.63 12.55
CA ARG A 71 4.59 0.81 12.40
C ARG A 71 3.25 1.11 11.77
N GLN A 72 2.48 1.97 12.42
CA GLN A 72 1.25 2.50 11.86
C GLN A 72 1.53 3.78 11.07
N VAL A 73 0.96 3.90 9.88
CA VAL A 73 0.95 5.13 9.08
C VAL A 73 -0.45 5.43 8.58
N THR A 74 -0.75 6.72 8.45
CA THR A 74 -2.08 7.17 8.03
C THR A 74 -1.98 7.98 6.75
N LEU A 75 -2.81 7.61 5.78
CA LEU A 75 -3.07 8.34 4.55
C LEU A 75 -4.47 8.95 4.66
N GLY A 76 -4.59 10.28 4.75
CA GLY A 76 -5.87 10.95 5.00
C GLY A 76 -6.48 11.66 3.80
N ASN A 77 -7.75 12.05 3.94
CA ASN A 77 -8.52 12.92 3.04
C ASN A 77 -8.80 12.31 1.66
N PHE A 78 -9.17 11.03 1.61
CA PHE A 78 -9.61 10.37 0.37
C PHE A 78 -11.13 10.31 0.32
N PRO A 79 -11.76 10.59 -0.83
CA PRO A 79 -13.19 10.37 -0.99
C PRO A 79 -13.54 8.90 -0.75
N PHE A 80 -14.77 8.62 -0.32
CA PHE A 80 -15.24 7.25 -0.25
C PHE A 80 -15.23 6.61 -1.63
N GLY A 81 -14.81 5.34 -1.69
CA GLY A 81 -14.56 4.67 -2.97
C GLY A 81 -13.75 3.39 -2.83
N SER A 82 -13.46 2.77 -3.97
CA SER A 82 -12.64 1.57 -4.05
C SER A 82 -11.17 1.92 -4.23
N TYR A 83 -10.32 1.31 -3.42
CA TYR A 83 -8.88 1.56 -3.44
C TYR A 83 -8.08 0.26 -3.37
N ALA A 84 -6.88 0.28 -3.93
CA ALA A 84 -5.89 -0.76 -3.79
C ALA A 84 -4.55 -0.18 -3.36
N ILE A 85 -3.84 -0.89 -2.50
CA ILE A 85 -2.52 -0.53 -2.02
C ILE A 85 -1.52 -1.55 -2.51
N ALA A 86 -0.40 -1.05 -3.03
CA ALA A 86 0.80 -1.82 -3.27
C ALA A 86 1.92 -1.23 -2.43
N ALA A 87 2.68 -2.10 -1.78
CA ALA A 87 3.84 -1.69 -0.99
C ALA A 87 5.02 -2.60 -1.27
N PHE A 88 6.23 -2.06 -1.17
CA PHE A 88 7.46 -2.84 -1.21
C PHE A 88 8.50 -2.27 -0.27
N HIS A 89 9.36 -3.15 0.22
CA HIS A 89 10.52 -2.82 1.04
C HIS A 89 11.74 -2.76 0.12
N ASP A 90 12.14 -1.54 -0.21
CA ASP A 90 13.37 -1.25 -0.94
C ASP A 90 14.57 -1.44 -0.01
N LEU A 91 15.33 -2.48 -0.26
CA LEU A 91 16.49 -2.86 0.56
C LEU A 91 17.76 -2.15 0.09
N ASN A 92 17.81 -1.68 -1.15
CA ASN A 92 19.01 -1.08 -1.74
C ASN A 92 18.89 0.43 -2.01
N ASN A 93 17.75 1.03 -1.68
CA ASN A 93 17.43 2.45 -1.78
C ASN A 93 17.50 2.99 -3.22
N ASN A 94 17.04 2.20 -4.20
CA ASN A 94 16.97 2.63 -5.60
C ASN A 94 15.61 3.22 -6.02
N GLY A 95 14.63 3.22 -5.12
CA GLY A 95 13.29 3.76 -5.28
C GLY A 95 12.35 2.95 -6.17
N LYS A 96 12.70 1.70 -6.53
CA LYS A 96 11.90 0.82 -7.39
C LYS A 96 11.87 -0.60 -6.85
N LEU A 97 10.79 -1.32 -7.13
CA LEU A 97 10.73 -2.74 -6.83
C LEU A 97 11.64 -3.52 -7.79
N ASP A 98 12.73 -4.08 -7.29
CA ASP A 98 13.63 -4.89 -8.10
C ASP A 98 13.00 -6.23 -8.47
N LYS A 99 13.35 -6.66 -9.69
CA LYS A 99 12.85 -7.89 -10.31
C LYS A 99 14.00 -8.63 -10.97
N ASN A 100 13.95 -9.95 -10.95
CA ASN A 100 14.89 -10.78 -11.71
C ASN A 100 14.61 -10.73 -13.22
N THR A 101 15.42 -11.44 -14.02
CA THR A 101 15.28 -11.51 -15.49
C THR A 101 13.96 -12.14 -15.96
N LEU A 102 13.24 -12.83 -15.07
CA LEU A 102 11.89 -13.38 -15.31
C LEU A 102 10.78 -12.43 -14.87
N GLY A 103 11.10 -11.23 -14.39
CA GLY A 103 10.13 -10.24 -13.92
C GLY A 103 9.56 -10.51 -12.53
N ILE A 104 10.12 -11.47 -11.79
CA ILE A 104 9.67 -11.83 -10.44
C ILE A 104 10.33 -10.86 -9.44
N PRO A 105 9.55 -10.24 -8.53
CA PRO A 105 10.10 -9.39 -7.49
C PRO A 105 11.18 -10.09 -6.66
N THR A 106 12.33 -9.45 -6.48
CA THR A 106 13.44 -9.94 -5.65
C THR A 106 13.41 -9.34 -4.25
N GLU A 107 12.66 -8.27 -4.06
CA GLU A 107 12.49 -7.58 -2.79
C GLU A 107 11.13 -7.90 -2.14
N PRO A 108 10.98 -7.76 -0.82
CA PRO A 108 9.73 -7.98 -0.13
C PRO A 108 8.64 -7.00 -0.61
N TYR A 109 7.47 -7.51 -0.92
CA TYR A 109 6.31 -6.72 -1.34
C TYR A 109 5.04 -7.20 -0.66
N ALA A 110 4.01 -6.34 -0.67
CA ALA A 110 2.71 -6.61 -0.13
C ALA A 110 1.62 -5.83 -0.89
N PHE A 111 0.40 -6.34 -0.83
CA PHE A 111 -0.78 -5.68 -1.38
C PHE A 111 -1.87 -5.62 -0.32
N SER A 112 -2.80 -4.67 -0.46
CA SER A 112 -4.04 -4.69 0.33
C SER A 112 -4.80 -6.00 0.12
N ASN A 113 -5.56 -6.41 1.14
CA ASN A 113 -6.28 -7.69 1.21
C ASN A 113 -5.40 -8.97 1.16
N ASN A 114 -4.07 -8.83 1.05
CA ASN A 114 -3.08 -9.92 1.10
C ASN A 114 -3.50 -11.18 0.29
N PRO A 115 -3.71 -11.06 -1.03
CA PRO A 115 -4.24 -12.16 -1.83
C PRO A 115 -3.24 -13.31 -1.90
N LYS A 116 -3.73 -14.55 -1.86
CA LYS A 116 -2.90 -15.75 -1.96
C LYS A 116 -2.51 -16.05 -3.41
N ILE A 117 -1.53 -15.32 -3.94
CA ILE A 117 -1.08 -15.45 -5.34
C ILE A 117 0.40 -15.83 -5.36
N LYS A 118 0.75 -16.88 -6.10
CA LYS A 118 2.13 -17.41 -6.15
C LYS A 118 2.85 -17.21 -7.48
N TRP A 119 2.12 -17.05 -8.58
CA TRP A 119 2.68 -17.18 -9.93
C TRP A 119 2.33 -16.03 -10.88
N ARG A 120 1.65 -14.99 -10.40
CA ARG A 120 1.30 -13.79 -11.18
C ARG A 120 1.16 -12.57 -10.29
N ALA A 121 1.11 -11.40 -10.91
CA ALA A 121 0.64 -10.20 -10.24
C ALA A 121 -0.86 -10.31 -9.90
N PRO A 122 -1.34 -9.80 -8.75
CA PRO A 122 -2.76 -9.64 -8.48
C PRO A 122 -3.46 -8.74 -9.50
N ALA A 123 -4.71 -9.04 -9.79
CA ALA A 123 -5.63 -8.08 -10.40
C ALA A 123 -6.09 -7.06 -9.35
N PHE A 124 -6.48 -5.86 -9.79
CA PHE A 124 -6.96 -4.81 -8.90
C PHE A 124 -8.11 -5.30 -8.02
N GLN A 125 -9.07 -6.02 -8.59
CA GLN A 125 -10.24 -6.53 -7.87
C GLN A 125 -9.89 -7.54 -6.75
N GLU A 126 -8.72 -8.17 -6.78
CA GLU A 126 -8.30 -9.13 -5.75
C GLU A 126 -7.71 -8.44 -4.52
N VAL A 127 -7.20 -7.22 -4.72
CA VAL A 127 -6.53 -6.43 -3.69
C VAL A 127 -7.34 -5.21 -3.27
N CYS A 128 -8.37 -4.84 -4.03
CA CYS A 128 -9.14 -3.64 -3.74
C CYS A 128 -10.00 -3.81 -2.48
N PHE A 129 -10.25 -2.70 -1.81
CA PHE A 129 -11.12 -2.59 -0.65
C PHE A 129 -11.92 -1.30 -0.75
N GLU A 130 -13.05 -1.25 -0.06
CA GLU A 130 -13.92 -0.08 -0.02
C GLU A 130 -13.58 0.80 1.18
N LEU A 131 -13.32 2.08 0.93
CA LEU A 131 -13.25 3.14 1.93
C LEU A 131 -14.64 3.76 2.07
N ARG A 132 -15.17 3.71 3.29
CA ARG A 132 -16.50 4.19 3.68
C ARG A 132 -16.48 4.64 5.14
#